data_AF-A0A924K3A6-F1
#
_entry.id   AF-A0A924K3A6-F1
#
_cell.length_a   1.000
_cell.length_b   1.000
_cell.length_c   1.000
_cell.angle_alpha   90.00
_cell.angle_beta   90.00
_cell.angle_gamma   90.00
#
_symmetry.space_group_name_H-M   'P 1'
#
loop_
_entity.id
_entity.type
_entity.pdbx_description
1 polymer ?
#
loop_
_entity_poly.entity_id
_entity_poly.type
_entity_poly.pdbx_seq_one_letter_code
_entity_poly.pdbx_strand_id
1 'polypeptide(L)'
;MLFELTSATTIEEIVDWYTTAESALLKERTAAHTSILAGVIPSHLLRPLPRGATPGDVDDYFRNCLKEIELAANLFLVAAAEARLRRDAQGRQKSGRSSLDDRLSLLHREAQTAWHVPLYEMGLLDAWKDYIGTIPNVLDNEKSRWLSRVGDFKFVLRLRHWVAHGRYWELSPSVDAFPFAMVVAAVEKMFIALNDVATRGAIPTVK
;
A
#
# COMPACT_ATOMS: atom_id res chain seq x y z
N MET A 1 29.89 2.49 -0.34
CA MET A 1 29.06 2.49 0.88
C MET A 1 27.91 3.46 0.61
N LEU A 2 26.85 3.00 -0.07
CA LEU A 2 25.79 3.87 -0.65
C LEU A 2 24.38 3.54 -0.16
N PHE A 3 24.27 2.75 0.90
CA PHE A 3 23.01 2.47 1.58
C PHE A 3 23.23 2.58 3.08
N GLU A 4 23.57 3.78 3.54
CA GLU A 4 23.28 4.14 4.92
C GLU A 4 21.76 4.14 5.07
N LEU A 5 21.28 3.40 6.07
CA LEU A 5 19.89 3.13 6.43
C LEU A 5 18.97 4.31 6.09
N THR A 6 18.40 4.31 4.88
CA THR A 6 17.35 5.24 4.51
C THR A 6 16.18 4.97 5.45
N SER A 7 15.67 6.03 6.06
CA SER A 7 14.36 6.03 6.73
C SER A 7 13.36 5.23 5.89
N ALA A 8 12.47 4.47 6.55
CA ALA A 8 11.41 3.80 5.80
C ALA A 8 10.66 4.85 4.97
N THR A 9 10.47 4.58 3.68
CA THR A 9 9.78 5.48 2.76
C THR A 9 8.41 5.84 3.35
N THR A 10 8.09 7.13 3.41
CA THR A 10 6.84 7.60 4.01
C THR A 10 5.69 7.52 3.00
N ILE A 11 4.45 7.65 3.48
CA ILE A 11 3.26 7.68 2.61
C ILE A 11 3.35 8.90 1.69
N GLU A 12 3.74 10.04 2.23
CA GLU A 12 3.89 11.30 1.53
C GLU A 12 4.93 11.20 0.40
N GLU A 13 6.09 10.59 0.65
CA GLU A 13 7.11 10.37 -0.37
C GLU A 13 6.59 9.53 -1.55
N ILE A 14 5.76 8.52 -1.27
CA ILE A 14 5.17 7.67 -2.32
C ILE A 14 4.08 8.43 -3.10
N VAL A 15 3.26 9.24 -2.41
CA VAL A 15 2.25 10.11 -3.03
C VAL A 15 2.90 11.17 -3.91
N ASP A 16 3.97 11.80 -3.44
CA ASP A 16 4.74 12.79 -4.19
C ASP A 16 5.38 12.18 -5.44
N TRP A 17 5.95 10.96 -5.30
CA TRP A 17 6.46 10.21 -6.44
C TRP A 17 5.37 9.91 -7.47
N TYR A 18 4.20 9.41 -7.04
CA TYR A 18 3.07 9.14 -7.94
C TYR A 18 2.61 10.42 -8.66
N THR A 19 2.39 11.50 -7.91
CA THR A 19 1.91 12.78 -8.44
C THR A 19 2.89 13.38 -9.44
N THR A 20 4.20 13.23 -9.18
CA THR A 20 5.27 13.65 -10.10
C THR A 20 5.23 12.83 -11.39
N ALA A 21 5.09 11.51 -11.27
CA ALA A 21 5.04 10.60 -12.41
C ALA A 21 3.79 10.82 -13.27
N GLU A 22 2.61 10.97 -12.65
CA GLU A 22 1.35 11.32 -13.31
C GLU A 22 1.48 12.65 -14.07
N SER A 23 1.99 13.69 -13.40
CA SER A 23 2.20 15.00 -14.03
C SER A 23 3.16 14.94 -15.22
N ALA A 24 4.21 14.13 -15.13
CA ALA A 24 5.15 13.92 -16.24
C ALA A 24 4.48 13.20 -17.41
N LEU A 25 3.68 12.15 -17.15
CA LEU A 25 2.91 11.45 -18.18
C LEU A 25 1.94 12.38 -18.91
N LEU A 26 1.23 13.26 -18.19
CA LEU A 26 0.28 14.19 -18.81
C LEU A 26 0.97 15.21 -19.72
N LYS A 27 2.14 15.70 -19.31
CA LYS A 27 2.97 16.57 -20.15
C LYS A 27 3.45 15.84 -21.41
N GLU A 28 3.94 14.62 -21.25
CA GLU A 28 4.44 13.82 -22.37
C GLU A 28 3.30 13.46 -23.34
N ARG A 29 2.12 13.10 -22.84
CA ARG A 29 0.92 12.88 -23.66
C ARG A 29 0.60 14.09 -24.53
N THR A 30 0.67 15.29 -23.95
CA THR A 30 0.39 16.55 -24.67
C THR A 30 1.43 16.83 -25.76
N ALA A 31 2.71 16.56 -25.46
CA ALA A 31 3.81 16.68 -26.43
C ALA A 31 3.67 15.65 -27.57
N ALA A 32 3.30 14.40 -27.24
CA ALA A 32 3.07 13.33 -28.20
C ALA A 32 1.90 13.66 -29.15
N HIS A 33 0.78 14.19 -28.62
CA HIS A 33 -0.34 14.66 -29.44
C HIS A 33 0.08 15.72 -30.46
N THR A 34 0.78 16.75 -30.00
CA THR A 34 1.29 17.82 -30.87
C THR A 34 2.19 17.26 -31.99
N SER A 35 3.05 16.30 -31.64
CA SER A 35 3.97 15.67 -32.58
C SER A 35 3.24 14.84 -33.63
N ILE A 36 2.26 14.03 -33.22
CA ILE A 36 1.48 13.19 -34.15
C ILE A 36 0.62 14.04 -35.09
N LEU A 37 0.02 15.13 -34.60
CA LEU A 37 -0.70 16.08 -35.45
C LEU A 37 0.21 16.73 -36.50
N ALA A 38 1.49 16.91 -36.18
CA ALA A 38 2.52 17.37 -37.12
C ALA A 38 3.08 16.24 -38.01
N GLY A 39 2.59 15.01 -37.90
CA GLY A 39 3.03 13.85 -38.68
C GLY A 39 4.34 13.21 -38.20
N VAL A 40 4.80 13.53 -36.98
CA VAL A 40 6.06 13.05 -36.40
C VAL A 40 5.78 12.19 -35.17
N ILE A 41 6.30 10.95 -35.15
CA ILE A 41 6.24 10.10 -33.96
C ILE A 41 7.56 10.26 -33.17
N PRO A 42 7.52 10.66 -31.88
CA PRO A 42 8.70 10.71 -31.03
C PRO A 42 9.45 9.37 -30.99
N SER A 43 10.78 9.39 -31.02
CA SER A 43 11.61 8.18 -31.16
C SER A 43 11.35 7.14 -30.06
N HIS A 44 11.13 7.58 -28.83
CA HIS A 44 10.83 6.73 -27.69
C HIS A 44 9.42 6.09 -27.76
N LEU A 45 8.53 6.62 -28.61
CA LEU A 45 7.18 6.08 -28.86
C LEU A 45 7.09 5.19 -30.11
N LEU A 46 8.16 5.07 -30.91
CA LEU A 46 8.17 4.25 -32.13
C LEU A 46 7.96 2.76 -31.89
N ARG A 47 8.34 2.28 -30.71
CA ARG A 47 8.16 0.87 -30.30
C ARG A 47 6.76 0.60 -29.73
N PRO A 48 6.23 1.43 -28.80
CA PRO A 48 4.91 1.18 -28.24
C PRO A 48 3.75 1.59 -29.16
N LEU A 49 3.95 2.52 -30.10
CA LEU A 49 2.90 2.96 -31.03
C LEU A 49 3.08 2.34 -32.42
N PRO A 50 1.99 1.91 -33.08
CA PRO A 50 2.05 1.42 -34.45
C PRO A 50 2.44 2.52 -35.44
N ARG A 51 2.97 2.14 -36.61
CA ARG A 51 3.16 3.09 -37.72
C ARG A 51 1.80 3.62 -38.16
N GLY A 52 1.68 4.93 -38.30
CA GLY A 52 0.39 5.58 -38.61
C GLY A 52 -0.53 5.74 -37.39
N ALA A 53 0.02 5.69 -36.17
CA ALA A 53 -0.72 5.93 -34.94
C ALA A 53 -1.56 7.20 -35.01
N THR A 54 -2.80 7.07 -34.54
CA THR A 54 -3.78 8.13 -34.44
C THR A 54 -3.66 8.83 -33.07
N PRO A 55 -4.27 10.01 -32.90
CA PRO A 55 -4.42 10.63 -31.59
C PRO A 55 -5.10 9.70 -30.55
N GLY A 56 -6.00 8.82 -30.99
CA GLY A 56 -6.65 7.83 -30.12
C GLY A 56 -5.66 6.78 -29.59
N ASP A 57 -4.73 6.31 -30.43
CA ASP A 57 -3.71 5.34 -30.02
C ASP A 57 -2.77 5.91 -28.94
N VAL A 58 -2.46 7.21 -29.02
CA VAL A 58 -1.72 7.93 -27.97
C VAL A 58 -2.50 7.94 -26.69
N ASP A 59 -3.78 8.30 -26.75
CA ASP A 59 -4.64 8.35 -25.55
C ASP A 59 -4.74 7.00 -24.86
N ASP A 60 -4.90 5.92 -25.63
CA ASP A 60 -4.97 4.58 -25.07
C ASP A 60 -3.62 4.13 -24.48
N TYR A 61 -2.50 4.43 -25.15
CA TYR A 61 -1.17 4.16 -24.62
C TYR A 61 -0.92 4.87 -23.29
N PHE A 62 -1.14 6.19 -23.22
CA PHE A 62 -0.91 6.94 -21.99
C PHE A 62 -1.91 6.59 -20.88
N ARG A 63 -3.15 6.21 -21.22
CA ARG A 63 -4.11 5.66 -20.25
C ARG A 63 -3.60 4.37 -19.63
N ASN A 64 -3.01 3.48 -20.44
CA ASN A 64 -2.41 2.25 -19.93
C ASN A 64 -1.17 2.55 -19.07
N CYS A 65 -0.28 3.46 -19.49
CA CYS A 65 0.85 3.88 -18.67
C CYS A 65 0.41 4.45 -17.32
N LEU A 66 -0.65 5.26 -17.29
CA LEU A 66 -1.18 5.80 -16.05
C LEU A 66 -1.69 4.69 -15.12
N LYS A 67 -2.43 3.72 -15.65
CA LYS A 67 -2.90 2.55 -14.89
C LYS A 67 -1.75 1.74 -14.29
N GLU A 68 -0.67 1.53 -15.05
CA GLU A 68 0.52 0.81 -14.57
C GLU A 68 1.24 1.59 -13.46
N ILE A 69 1.37 2.92 -13.60
CA ILE A 69 1.96 3.76 -12.55
C ILE A 69 1.10 3.77 -11.28
N GLU A 70 -0.22 3.84 -11.44
CA GLU A 70 -1.16 3.78 -10.32
C GLU A 70 -1.06 2.44 -9.57
N LEU A 71 -1.02 1.34 -10.31
CA LEU A 71 -0.82 0.01 -9.74
C LEU A 71 0.53 -0.10 -9.01
N ALA A 72 1.61 0.40 -9.61
CA ALA A 72 2.93 0.42 -8.98
C ALA A 72 2.92 1.22 -7.67
N ALA A 73 2.28 2.40 -7.67
CA ALA A 73 2.14 3.24 -6.48
C ALA A 73 1.34 2.54 -5.36
N ASN A 74 0.22 1.91 -5.71
CA ASN A 74 -0.60 1.13 -4.80
C ASN A 74 0.18 -0.03 -4.15
N LEU A 75 0.92 -0.80 -4.96
CA LEU A 75 1.75 -1.89 -4.47
C LEU A 75 2.89 -1.38 -3.58
N PHE A 76 3.47 -0.23 -3.91
CA PHE A 76 4.51 0.39 -3.10
C PHE A 76 3.96 0.82 -1.73
N LEU A 77 2.79 1.48 -1.69
CA LEU A 77 2.12 1.85 -0.44
C LEU A 77 1.84 0.63 0.45
N VAL A 78 1.28 -0.43 -0.13
CA VAL A 78 1.00 -1.68 0.58
C VAL A 78 2.28 -2.32 1.13
N ALA A 79 3.34 -2.40 0.32
CA ALA A 79 4.60 -2.96 0.73
C ALA A 79 5.28 -2.14 1.84
N ALA A 80 5.25 -0.81 1.75
CA ALA A 80 5.78 0.09 2.76
C ALA A 80 5.02 -0.04 4.09
N ALA A 81 3.68 -0.07 4.03
CA ALA A 81 2.83 -0.29 5.20
C ALA A 81 3.09 -1.65 5.87
N GLU A 82 3.20 -2.73 5.06
CA GLU A 82 3.54 -4.06 5.55
C GLU A 82 4.92 -4.08 6.23
N ALA A 83 5.94 -3.49 5.60
CA ALA A 83 7.29 -3.42 6.17
C ALA A 83 7.29 -2.68 7.52
N ARG A 84 6.54 -1.57 7.61
CA ARG A 84 6.38 -0.79 8.84
C ARG A 84 5.72 -1.60 9.96
N LEU A 85 4.60 -2.27 9.67
CA LEU A 85 3.90 -3.14 10.63
C LEU A 85 4.77 -4.30 11.10
N ARG A 86 5.55 -4.91 10.19
CA ARG A 86 6.46 -6.00 10.54
C ARG A 86 7.60 -5.53 11.43
N ARG A 87 8.16 -4.34 11.16
CA ARG A 87 9.19 -3.73 12.00
C ARG A 87 8.65 -3.41 13.40
N ASP A 88 7.44 -2.87 13.48
CA ASP A 88 6.76 -2.64 14.76
C ASP A 88 6.55 -3.94 15.54
N ALA A 89 6.03 -4.99 14.89
CA ALA A 89 5.83 -6.29 15.52
C ALA A 89 7.12 -6.91 16.05
N GLN A 90 8.21 -6.83 15.28
CA GLN A 90 9.54 -7.28 15.72
C GLN A 90 10.06 -6.49 16.94
N GLY A 91 9.76 -5.18 17.00
CA GLY A 91 10.09 -4.35 18.16
C GLY A 91 9.33 -4.77 19.41
N ARG A 92 8.02 -4.99 19.28
CA ARG A 92 7.11 -5.38 20.37
C ARG A 92 7.39 -6.77 20.92
N GLN A 93 7.82 -7.70 20.07
CA GLN A 93 8.23 -9.04 20.52
C GLN A 93 9.29 -8.99 21.63
N LYS A 94 10.13 -7.95 21.64
CA LYS A 94 11.22 -7.82 22.62
C LYS A 94 10.79 -7.14 23.93
N SER A 95 9.62 -6.48 23.97
CA SER A 95 9.21 -5.68 25.12
C SER A 95 8.33 -6.43 26.12
N GLY A 96 7.35 -7.22 25.66
CA GLY A 96 6.44 -7.99 26.54
C GLY A 96 5.64 -7.14 27.54
N ARG A 97 5.17 -5.96 27.12
CA ARG A 97 4.53 -4.96 28.02
C ARG A 97 3.01 -4.91 27.92
N SER A 98 2.42 -5.64 26.98
CA SER A 98 0.99 -5.59 26.70
C SER A 98 0.49 -6.93 26.13
N SER A 99 -0.82 -7.14 26.18
CA SER A 99 -1.46 -8.30 25.54
C SER A 99 -1.21 -8.35 24.03
N LEU A 100 -1.00 -7.19 23.37
CA LEU A 100 -0.55 -7.12 21.99
C LEU A 100 0.87 -7.69 21.83
N ASP A 101 1.81 -7.25 22.65
CA ASP A 101 3.20 -7.73 22.61
C ASP A 101 3.27 -9.24 22.82
N ASP A 102 2.48 -9.77 23.76
CA ASP A 102 2.40 -11.20 24.06
C ASP A 102 1.84 -11.99 22.87
N ARG A 103 0.75 -11.48 22.27
CA ARG A 103 0.14 -12.10 21.09
C ARG A 103 1.10 -12.12 19.90
N LEU A 104 1.78 -11.00 19.63
CA LEU A 104 2.77 -10.89 18.56
C LEU A 104 3.98 -11.81 18.81
N SER A 105 4.41 -11.93 20.07
CA SER A 105 5.48 -12.86 20.46
C SER A 105 5.10 -14.32 20.27
N LEU A 106 3.83 -14.67 20.51
CA LEU A 106 3.32 -16.01 20.22
C LEU A 106 3.32 -16.28 18.71
N LEU A 107 2.76 -15.38 17.90
CA LEU A 107 2.75 -15.51 16.44
C LEU A 107 4.16 -15.68 15.86
N HIS A 108 5.14 -14.93 16.38
CA HIS A 108 6.53 -15.06 15.98
C HIS A 108 7.18 -16.38 16.39
N ARG A 109 6.83 -16.95 17.54
CA ARG A 109 7.33 -18.28 17.99
C ARG A 109 6.72 -19.42 17.18
N GLU A 110 5.46 -19.29 16.80
CA GLU A 110 4.74 -20.28 15.98
C GLU A 110 5.20 -20.24 14.51
N ALA A 111 5.71 -19.08 14.05
CA ALA A 111 6.29 -18.96 12.73
C ALA A 111 7.61 -19.75 12.62
N GLN A 112 7.65 -20.73 11.71
CA GLN A 112 8.83 -21.56 11.47
C GLN A 112 10.06 -20.77 10.97
N THR A 113 9.82 -19.59 10.40
CA THR A 113 10.87 -18.72 9.86
C THR A 113 10.56 -17.26 10.17
N ALA A 114 11.62 -16.48 10.43
CA ALA A 114 11.51 -15.03 10.51
C ALA A 114 10.83 -14.51 9.24
N TRP A 115 9.90 -13.56 9.41
CA TRP A 115 9.08 -12.95 8.33
C TRP A 115 7.87 -13.74 7.83
N HIS A 116 7.63 -14.97 8.31
CA HIS A 116 6.44 -15.74 7.91
C HIS A 116 5.19 -15.51 8.76
N VAL A 117 5.24 -14.61 9.75
CA VAL A 117 4.02 -14.20 10.45
C VAL A 117 3.05 -13.61 9.42
N PRO A 118 1.82 -14.17 9.29
CA PRO A 118 0.82 -13.64 8.37
C PRO A 118 0.51 -12.18 8.70
N LEU A 119 0.33 -11.36 7.67
CA LEU A 119 -0.14 -9.98 7.87
C LEU A 119 -1.67 -9.94 8.07
N TYR A 120 -2.39 -10.79 7.34
CA TYR A 120 -3.84 -10.71 7.14
C TYR A 120 -4.67 -11.57 8.11
N GLU A 121 -4.76 -12.87 7.87
CA GLU A 121 -5.58 -13.80 8.67
C GLU A 121 -4.77 -14.43 9.79
N MET A 122 -5.33 -14.42 11.00
CA MET A 122 -4.65 -14.87 12.23
C MET A 122 -3.27 -14.22 12.41
N GLY A 123 -3.12 -13.02 11.84
CA GLY A 123 -1.84 -12.37 11.63
C GLY A 123 -1.64 -11.14 12.49
N LEU A 124 -0.69 -10.30 12.07
CA LEU A 124 -0.36 -9.03 12.75
C LEU A 124 -1.57 -8.11 12.89
N LEU A 125 -2.41 -7.99 11.85
CA LEU A 125 -3.58 -7.11 11.89
C LEU A 125 -4.69 -7.65 12.80
N ASP A 126 -4.86 -8.96 12.89
CA ASP A 126 -5.82 -9.55 13.81
C ASP A 126 -5.36 -9.40 15.27
N ALA A 127 -4.05 -9.53 15.55
CA ALA A 127 -3.51 -9.21 16.88
C ALA A 127 -3.81 -7.77 17.30
N TRP A 128 -3.71 -6.80 16.37
CA TRP A 128 -4.12 -5.42 16.63
C TRP A 128 -5.62 -5.27 16.88
N LYS A 129 -6.47 -5.95 16.12
CA LYS A 129 -7.93 -5.93 16.33
C LYS A 129 -8.32 -6.52 17.68
N ASP A 130 -7.70 -7.63 18.07
CA ASP A 130 -7.92 -8.25 19.38
C ASP A 130 -7.53 -7.28 20.49
N TYR A 131 -6.36 -6.64 20.36
CA TYR A 131 -5.88 -5.65 21.33
C TYR A 131 -6.84 -4.46 21.47
N ILE A 132 -7.37 -3.92 20.36
CA ILE A 132 -8.38 -2.85 20.38
C ILE A 132 -9.58 -3.23 21.25
N GLY A 133 -10.03 -4.48 21.18
CA GLY A 133 -11.12 -4.99 22.01
C GLY A 133 -10.82 -4.90 23.50
N THR A 134 -9.56 -5.11 23.89
CA THR A 134 -9.11 -5.17 25.29
C THR A 134 -8.86 -3.82 25.96
N ILE A 135 -8.81 -2.71 25.21
CA ILE A 135 -8.52 -1.39 25.80
C ILE A 135 -9.65 -0.97 26.76
N PRO A 136 -9.36 -0.69 28.05
CA PRO A 136 -10.36 -0.28 29.02
C PRO A 136 -10.80 1.17 28.79
N ASN A 137 -12.01 1.52 29.25
CA ASN A 137 -12.52 2.90 29.28
C ASN A 137 -12.58 3.61 27.92
N VAL A 138 -12.65 2.86 26.82
CA VAL A 138 -12.90 3.39 25.46
C VAL A 138 -14.32 3.02 25.04
N LEU A 139 -15.03 4.00 24.50
CA LEU A 139 -16.40 3.82 24.00
C LEU A 139 -16.44 2.86 22.80
N ASP A 140 -17.51 2.07 22.70
CA ASP A 140 -17.67 1.05 21.65
C ASP A 140 -17.66 1.65 20.24
N ASN A 141 -18.16 2.88 20.07
CA ASN A 141 -18.12 3.60 18.80
C ASN A 141 -16.68 3.95 18.36
N GLU A 142 -15.81 4.31 19.31
CA GLU A 142 -14.40 4.62 19.06
C GLU A 142 -13.65 3.33 18.70
N LYS A 143 -13.88 2.23 19.43
CA LYS A 143 -13.34 0.90 19.08
C LYS A 143 -13.77 0.46 17.69
N SER A 144 -15.07 0.56 17.39
CA SER A 144 -15.62 0.19 16.07
C SER A 144 -15.00 0.99 14.94
N ARG A 145 -14.76 2.30 15.14
CA ARG A 145 -14.08 3.16 14.18
C ARG A 145 -12.66 2.68 13.90
N TRP A 146 -11.88 2.34 14.93
CA TRP A 146 -10.52 1.81 14.73
C TRP A 146 -10.52 0.45 14.03
N LEU A 147 -11.41 -0.46 14.44
CA LEU A 147 -11.58 -1.78 13.81
C LEU A 147 -11.95 -1.66 12.32
N SER A 148 -12.82 -0.71 11.97
CA SER A 148 -13.19 -0.42 10.57
C SER A 148 -11.96 0.01 9.76
N ARG A 149 -11.14 0.93 10.28
CA ARG A 149 -9.95 1.44 9.57
C ARG A 149 -8.91 0.34 9.35
N VAL A 150 -8.73 -0.57 10.31
CA VAL A 150 -7.90 -1.77 10.13
C VAL A 150 -8.52 -2.71 9.09
N GLY A 151 -9.85 -2.85 9.10
CA GLY A 151 -10.63 -3.59 8.11
C GLY A 151 -10.48 -3.06 6.69
N ASP A 152 -10.48 -1.75 6.50
CA ASP A 152 -10.30 -1.09 5.20
C ASP A 152 -8.91 -1.40 4.62
N PHE A 153 -7.85 -1.33 5.44
CA PHE A 153 -6.53 -1.74 5.00
C PHE A 153 -6.45 -3.24 4.69
N LYS A 154 -7.08 -4.08 5.52
CA LYS A 154 -7.24 -5.53 5.25
C LYS A 154 -7.90 -5.77 3.88
N PHE A 155 -8.89 -4.97 3.49
CA PHE A 155 -9.51 -5.05 2.17
C PHE A 155 -8.53 -4.72 1.04
N VAL A 156 -7.73 -3.68 1.20
CA VAL A 156 -6.70 -3.25 0.22
C VAL A 156 -5.58 -4.30 0.05
N LEU A 157 -5.27 -5.09 1.08
CA LEU A 157 -4.28 -6.18 0.97
C LEU A 157 -4.62 -7.24 -0.09
N ARG A 158 -5.87 -7.29 -0.58
CA ARG A 158 -6.25 -8.14 -1.72
C ARG A 158 -5.43 -7.82 -2.99
N LEU A 159 -4.96 -6.58 -3.15
CA LEU A 159 -4.04 -6.19 -4.23
C LEU A 159 -2.74 -7.01 -4.22
N ARG A 160 -2.18 -7.28 -3.03
CA ARG A 160 -0.95 -8.08 -2.88
C ARG A 160 -1.19 -9.55 -3.22
N HIS A 161 -2.34 -10.10 -2.82
CA HIS A 161 -2.68 -11.49 -3.12
C HIS A 161 -2.77 -11.74 -4.63
N TRP A 162 -3.26 -10.75 -5.40
CA TRP A 162 -3.22 -10.81 -6.86
C TRP A 162 -1.78 -10.96 -7.40
N VAL A 163 -0.84 -10.13 -6.96
CA VAL A 163 0.58 -10.23 -7.39
C VAL A 163 1.18 -11.58 -7.02
N ALA A 164 0.93 -12.06 -5.80
CA ALA A 164 1.52 -13.31 -5.30
C ALA A 164 1.00 -14.57 -6.02
N HIS A 165 -0.24 -14.54 -6.53
CA HIS A 165 -0.92 -15.71 -7.10
C HIS A 165 -1.21 -15.58 -8.61
N GLY A 166 -0.74 -14.51 -9.25
CA GLY A 166 -1.08 -14.05 -10.61
C GLY A 166 -0.76 -14.96 -11.79
N ARG A 167 -0.54 -16.27 -11.59
CA ARG A 167 -0.35 -17.26 -12.66
C ARG A 167 -1.45 -18.31 -12.79
N TYR A 168 -2.29 -18.53 -11.78
CA TYR A 168 -3.21 -19.68 -11.77
C TYR A 168 -4.67 -19.35 -11.46
N TRP A 169 -4.98 -18.09 -11.17
CA TRP A 169 -6.35 -17.69 -10.86
C TRP A 169 -6.86 -16.77 -11.96
N GLU A 170 -8.01 -17.11 -12.54
CA GLU A 170 -8.87 -16.21 -13.30
C GLU A 170 -9.44 -15.13 -12.36
N LEU A 171 -8.55 -14.35 -11.74
CA LEU A 171 -8.92 -13.13 -11.03
C LEU A 171 -8.64 -11.98 -11.97
N SER A 172 -9.54 -11.79 -12.93
CA SER A 172 -9.90 -10.42 -13.27
C SER A 172 -11.10 -10.07 -12.39
N PRO A 173 -10.86 -9.31 -11.31
CA PRO A 173 -11.58 -8.05 -11.21
C PRO A 173 -10.69 -6.91 -10.67
N SER A 174 -10.49 -5.93 -11.56
CA SER A 174 -10.34 -4.50 -11.30
C SER A 174 -9.23 -4.07 -10.33
N VAL A 175 -8.00 -3.91 -10.85
CA VAL A 175 -7.11 -2.83 -10.38
C VAL A 175 -7.90 -1.52 -10.28
N ASP A 176 -8.84 -1.31 -11.21
CA ASP A 176 -9.81 -0.21 -11.21
C ASP A 176 -10.70 -0.13 -9.93
N ALA A 177 -10.83 -1.20 -9.12
CA ALA A 177 -11.57 -1.16 -7.85
C ALA A 177 -10.72 -0.63 -6.68
N PHE A 178 -9.44 -0.36 -6.92
CA PHE A 178 -8.56 0.23 -5.92
C PHE A 178 -7.95 1.54 -6.45
N PRO A 179 -8.76 2.60 -6.62
CA PRO A 179 -8.24 3.91 -6.95
C PRO A 179 -7.15 4.32 -5.97
N PHE A 180 -6.07 4.93 -6.47
CA PHE A 180 -4.92 5.34 -5.64
C PHE A 180 -5.31 6.09 -4.36
N ALA A 181 -6.22 7.07 -4.47
CA ALA A 181 -6.71 7.83 -3.32
C ALA A 181 -7.38 6.96 -2.23
N MET A 182 -8.05 5.87 -2.63
CA MET A 182 -8.65 4.93 -1.68
C MET A 182 -7.57 4.16 -0.91
N VAL A 183 -6.53 3.72 -1.61
CA VAL A 183 -5.40 2.97 -1.02
C VAL A 183 -4.63 3.87 -0.06
N VAL A 184 -4.30 5.10 -0.47
CA VAL A 184 -3.67 6.12 0.40
C VAL A 184 -4.51 6.31 1.67
N ALA A 185 -5.80 6.60 1.52
CA ALA A 185 -6.68 6.85 2.65
C ALA A 185 -6.79 5.64 3.60
N ALA A 186 -6.83 4.41 3.07
CA ALA A 186 -6.87 3.20 3.89
C ALA A 186 -5.58 3.03 4.71
N VAL A 187 -4.41 3.25 4.09
CA VAL A 187 -3.10 3.15 4.77
C VAL A 187 -2.96 4.22 5.84
N GLU A 188 -3.25 5.49 5.52
CA GLU A 188 -3.17 6.61 6.47
C GLU A 188 -4.10 6.41 7.66
N LYS A 189 -5.39 6.14 7.39
CA LYS A 189 -6.40 5.96 8.44
C LYS A 189 -6.06 4.77 9.33
N MET A 190 -5.50 3.69 8.77
CA MET A 190 -5.02 2.57 9.57
C MET A 190 -3.92 3.02 10.52
N PHE A 191 -2.85 3.67 10.06
CA PHE A 191 -1.77 4.08 10.97
C PHE A 191 -2.21 5.12 12.01
N ILE A 192 -3.11 6.04 11.65
CA ILE A 192 -3.75 6.94 12.61
C ILE A 192 -4.48 6.12 13.67
N ALA A 193 -5.30 5.14 13.27
CA ALA A 193 -6.01 4.28 14.22
C ALA A 193 -5.05 3.52 15.14
N LEU A 194 -4.00 2.90 14.60
CA LEU A 194 -3.04 2.15 15.42
C LEU A 194 -2.30 3.04 16.40
N ASN A 195 -1.97 4.28 16.01
CA ASN A 195 -1.29 5.23 16.90
C ASN A 195 -2.22 5.84 17.95
N ASP A 196 -3.50 6.08 17.63
CA ASP A 196 -4.53 6.44 18.60
C ASP A 196 -4.69 5.32 19.64
N VAL A 197 -4.85 4.08 19.16
CA VAL A 197 -4.95 2.86 19.98
C VAL A 197 -3.72 2.70 20.87
N ALA A 198 -2.53 2.90 20.33
CA ALA A 198 -1.29 2.83 21.09
C ALA A 198 -1.24 3.87 22.21
N THR A 199 -1.62 5.12 21.90
CA THR A 199 -1.69 6.21 22.87
C THR A 199 -2.67 5.92 23.99
N ARG A 200 -3.88 5.43 23.65
CA ARG A 200 -4.93 5.07 24.61
C ARG A 200 -4.56 3.87 25.48
N GLY A 201 -3.87 2.90 24.89
CA GLY A 201 -3.36 1.72 25.56
C GLY A 201 -2.03 1.92 26.29
N ALA A 202 -1.48 3.15 26.30
CA ALA A 202 -0.18 3.49 26.89
C ALA A 202 0.99 2.61 26.40
N ILE A 203 0.97 2.19 25.13
CA ILE A 203 2.03 1.43 24.47
C ILE A 203 2.75 2.32 23.43
N PRO A 204 3.99 1.98 23.02
CA PRO A 204 4.69 2.74 21.98
C PRO A 204 3.86 2.83 20.69
N THR A 205 3.94 3.96 19.99
CA THR A 205 3.31 4.16 18.68
C THR A 205 4.04 3.38 17.59
N VAL A 206 3.32 3.09 16.50
CA VAL A 206 3.87 2.44 15.31
C VAL A 206 4.73 3.45 14.56
N LYS A 207 6.05 3.22 14.55
CA LYS A 207 7.04 4.10 13.91
C LYS A 207 7.21 3.82 12.44
#